data_AF-A0A382VH72-F1
#
_entry.id   AF-A0A382VH72-F1
#
_cell.length_a   1.000
_cell.length_b   1.000
_cell.length_c   1.000
_cell.angle_alpha   90.00
_cell.angle_beta   90.00
_cell.angle_gamma   90.00
#
_symmetry.space_group_name_H-M   'P 1'
#
loop_
_entity.id
_entity.type
_entity.pdbx_description
1 polymer ?
#
loop_
_entity_poly.entity_id
_entity_poly.type
_entity_poly.pdbx_seq_one_letter_code
_entity_poly.pdbx_strand_id
1 'polypeptide(L)'
;MFCVCQTLAQTTGDTLIVKGNMYIQHIVKPTETYNTISKKYKVSVEELKLHNRNSRLYYKQSLFIPIKSTLAERLLFKDKEFNQSFPKNAIKEKGLNNFSKRDSLNIAVLLPFYSSKNDSLLSFLSESQQAREDIYKDSYMALQYLEGLIIAIDSLSKTGVTINLFVYDTENDSAKVQQIIKDRKLKNIDLIIGPVFTKNLRNVTRIYGKNKDKIIVSPLSR
;
A
#
# COMPACT_ATOMS: atom_id res chain seq x y z
N MET A 1 -8.12 -38.44 16.00
CA MET A 1 -9.12 -37.37 15.75
C MET A 1 -8.35 -36.13 15.34
N PHE A 2 -8.18 -35.92 14.03
CA PHE A 2 -7.32 -34.85 13.49
C PHE A 2 -8.04 -33.50 13.56
N CYS A 3 -7.48 -32.55 14.29
CA CYS A 3 -7.97 -31.18 14.37
C CYS A 3 -7.52 -30.42 13.11
N VAL A 4 -8.46 -30.13 12.22
CA VAL A 4 -8.22 -29.35 11.00
C VAL A 4 -8.00 -27.89 11.40
N CYS A 5 -6.75 -27.45 11.38
CA CYS A 5 -6.37 -26.05 11.48
C CYS A 5 -6.81 -25.35 10.19
N GLN A 6 -7.85 -24.51 10.28
CA GLN A 6 -8.34 -23.71 9.16
C GLN A 6 -7.25 -22.74 8.72
N THR A 7 -6.70 -22.97 7.52
CA THR A 7 -5.80 -22.04 6.85
C THR A 7 -6.59 -20.82 6.37
N LEU A 8 -6.40 -19.66 7.03
CA LEU A 8 -6.89 -18.39 6.51
C LEU A 8 -6.32 -18.14 5.10
N ALA A 9 -7.22 -17.87 4.16
CA ALA A 9 -6.89 -17.45 2.80
C ALA A 9 -6.06 -16.16 2.83
N GLN A 10 -4.87 -16.20 2.21
CA GLN A 10 -4.01 -15.04 2.06
C GLN A 10 -4.64 -14.06 1.05
N THR A 11 -5.10 -12.93 1.55
CA THR A 11 -5.60 -11.80 0.75
C THR A 11 -4.43 -11.03 0.13
N THR A 12 -4.60 -10.59 -1.12
CA THR A 12 -3.68 -9.82 -1.98
C THR A 12 -3.41 -8.38 -1.49
N GLY A 13 -3.27 -8.16 -0.18
CA GLY A 13 -3.63 -6.89 0.45
C GLY A 13 -2.51 -6.07 1.08
N ASP A 14 -1.23 -6.35 0.83
CA ASP A 14 -0.14 -5.60 1.45
C ASP A 14 0.86 -5.10 0.38
N THR A 15 0.45 -4.05 -0.36
CA THR A 15 1.34 -3.32 -1.29
C THR A 15 2.26 -2.41 -0.48
N LEU A 16 3.56 -2.49 -0.75
CA LEU A 16 4.63 -1.74 -0.10
C LEU A 16 5.32 -0.83 -1.09
N ILE A 17 5.57 0.43 -0.72
CA ILE A 17 6.45 1.30 -1.53
C ILE A 17 7.74 1.50 -0.75
N VAL A 18 8.87 1.16 -1.38
CA VAL A 18 10.22 1.29 -0.79
C VAL A 18 11.10 2.00 -1.80
N LYS A 19 11.62 3.18 -1.43
CA LYS A 19 12.49 4.00 -2.30
C LYS A 19 11.89 4.30 -3.68
N GLY A 20 10.58 4.58 -3.74
CA GLY A 20 9.87 4.84 -4.99
C GLY A 20 9.44 3.59 -5.78
N ASN A 21 9.94 2.41 -5.42
CA ASN A 21 9.54 1.16 -6.06
C ASN A 21 8.36 0.51 -5.33
N MET A 22 7.35 0.09 -6.09
CA MET A 22 6.17 -0.60 -5.56
C MET A 22 6.42 -2.10 -5.48
N TYR A 23 5.97 -2.73 -4.41
CA TYR A 23 6.09 -4.16 -4.14
C TYR A 23 4.77 -4.71 -3.65
N ILE A 24 4.47 -5.97 -3.96
CA ILE A 24 3.43 -6.74 -3.26
C ILE A 24 4.14 -7.68 -2.29
N GLN A 25 3.71 -7.69 -1.03
CA GLN A 25 4.13 -8.73 -0.11
C GLN A 25 3.35 -10.02 -0.40
N HIS A 26 4.05 -11.07 -0.85
CA HIS A 26 3.50 -12.40 -1.09
C HIS A 26 4.06 -13.40 -0.08
N ILE A 27 3.18 -14.12 0.60
CA ILE A 27 3.58 -15.21 1.52
C ILE A 27 3.58 -16.51 0.73
N VAL A 28 4.74 -17.14 0.61
CA VAL A 28 4.92 -18.37 -0.18
C VAL A 28 4.04 -19.51 0.34
N LYS A 29 3.17 -20.03 -0.53
CA LYS A 29 2.29 -21.19 -0.26
C LYS A 29 3.05 -22.51 -0.43
N PRO A 30 2.52 -23.63 0.10
CA PRO A 30 3.13 -24.94 -0.16
C PRO A 30 3.22 -25.17 -1.67
N THR A 31 4.34 -25.74 -2.14
CA THR A 31 4.59 -26.10 -3.55
C THR A 31 4.76 -24.94 -4.55
N GLU A 32 4.68 -23.67 -4.12
CA GLU A 32 4.98 -22.55 -5.01
C GLU A 32 6.48 -22.46 -5.33
N THR A 33 6.79 -22.17 -6.60
CA THR A 33 8.15 -21.93 -7.08
C THR A 33 8.28 -20.51 -7.62
N TYR A 34 9.51 -20.05 -7.85
CA TYR A 34 9.73 -18.76 -8.53
C TYR A 34 9.01 -18.70 -9.88
N ASN A 35 8.94 -19.80 -10.62
CA ASN A 35 8.27 -19.84 -11.92
C ASN A 35 6.75 -19.66 -11.76
N THR A 36 6.14 -20.32 -10.77
CA THR A 36 4.69 -20.18 -10.50
C THR A 36 4.35 -18.76 -10.06
N ILE A 37 5.16 -18.18 -9.17
CA ILE A 37 4.99 -16.81 -8.66
C ILE A 37 5.23 -15.79 -9.78
N SER A 38 6.32 -15.94 -10.54
CA SER A 38 6.66 -15.11 -11.71
C SER A 38 5.49 -15.03 -12.69
N LYS A 39 4.91 -16.17 -13.07
CA LYS A 39 3.74 -16.22 -13.96
C LYS A 39 2.53 -15.53 -13.36
N LYS A 40 2.25 -15.76 -12.07
CA LYS A 40 1.10 -15.17 -11.36
C LYS A 40 1.14 -13.64 -11.37
N TYR A 41 2.30 -13.05 -11.13
CA TYR A 41 2.46 -11.60 -11.02
C TYR A 41 3.01 -10.94 -12.28
N LYS A 42 3.29 -11.71 -13.34
CA LYS A 42 3.89 -11.23 -14.60
C LYS A 42 5.23 -10.51 -14.41
N VAL A 43 6.07 -11.00 -13.50
CA VAL A 43 7.41 -10.46 -13.19
C VAL A 43 8.46 -11.51 -13.51
N SER A 44 9.65 -11.14 -14.00
CA SER A 44 10.69 -12.14 -14.32
C SER A 44 11.25 -12.81 -13.05
N VAL A 45 11.71 -14.05 -13.17
CA VAL A 45 12.33 -14.79 -12.05
C VAL A 45 13.60 -14.09 -11.56
N GLU A 46 14.36 -13.50 -12.47
CA GLU A 46 15.56 -12.73 -12.15
C GLU A 46 15.22 -11.50 -11.33
N GLU A 47 14.18 -10.77 -11.73
CA GLU A 47 13.71 -9.58 -11.04
C GLU A 47 13.14 -9.91 -9.65
N LEU A 48 12.46 -11.05 -9.50
CA LEU A 48 12.05 -11.58 -8.19
C LEU A 48 13.26 -11.89 -7.29
N LYS A 49 14.32 -12.52 -7.82
CA LYS A 49 15.51 -12.85 -7.05
C LYS A 49 16.35 -11.62 -6.71
N LEU A 50 16.43 -10.64 -7.61
CA LEU A 50 17.16 -9.39 -7.37
C LEU A 50 16.61 -8.64 -6.17
N HIS A 51 15.28 -8.60 -6.05
CA HIS A 51 14.59 -7.88 -4.99
C HIS A 51 14.44 -8.66 -3.68
N ASN A 52 14.82 -9.93 -3.64
CA ASN A 52 14.73 -10.78 -2.46
C ASN A 52 16.09 -11.43 -2.21
N ARG A 53 16.74 -11.10 -1.09
CA ARG A 53 18.11 -11.52 -0.74
C ARG A 53 18.36 -13.05 -0.69
N ASN A 54 17.35 -13.88 -0.91
CA ASN A 54 17.43 -15.34 -0.85
C ASN A 54 17.32 -15.97 -2.24
N SER A 55 18.21 -16.91 -2.55
CA SER A 55 18.21 -17.67 -3.80
C SER A 55 17.22 -18.84 -3.81
N ARG A 56 16.75 -19.29 -2.65
CA ARG A 56 15.82 -20.42 -2.48
C ARG A 56 14.54 -19.98 -1.75
N LEU A 57 13.39 -20.48 -2.23
CA LEU A 57 12.09 -20.24 -1.61
C LEU A 57 11.78 -21.28 -0.54
N TYR A 58 11.18 -20.82 0.55
CA TYR A 58 10.68 -21.65 1.64
C TYR A 58 9.21 -21.37 1.94
N TYR A 59 8.49 -22.38 2.43
CA TYR A 59 7.09 -22.23 2.84
C TYR A 59 6.95 -21.14 3.91
N LYS A 60 5.92 -20.29 3.79
CA LYS A 60 5.65 -19.10 4.63
C LYS A 60 6.69 -17.99 4.55
N GLN A 61 7.65 -18.06 3.63
CA GLN A 61 8.56 -16.94 3.39
C GLN A 61 7.78 -15.73 2.85
N SER A 62 8.13 -14.54 3.35
CA SER A 62 7.66 -13.27 2.79
C SER A 62 8.53 -12.89 1.60
N LEU A 63 7.92 -12.70 0.43
CA LEU A 63 8.57 -12.30 -0.81
C LEU A 63 8.06 -10.92 -1.23
N PHE A 64 8.96 -10.00 -1.57
CA PHE A 64 8.62 -8.69 -2.12
C PHE A 64 8.63 -8.77 -3.64
N ILE A 65 7.46 -8.63 -4.25
CA ILE A 65 7.28 -8.76 -5.70
C ILE A 65 7.22 -7.37 -6.29
N PRO A 66 8.22 -6.93 -7.06
CA PRO A 66 8.19 -5.61 -7.66
C PRO A 66 7.01 -5.49 -8.61
N ILE A 67 6.18 -4.47 -8.41
CA ILE A 67 5.21 -4.05 -9.39
C ILE A 67 5.90 -2.98 -10.21
N LYS A 68 6.12 -3.24 -11.50
CA LYS A 68 6.32 -2.16 -12.45
C LYS A 68 5.00 -1.41 -12.52
N SER A 69 4.90 -0.36 -11.71
CA SER A 69 3.76 0.52 -11.76
C SER A 69 3.86 1.26 -13.06
N THR A 70 3.22 0.73 -14.10
CA THR A 70 2.96 1.50 -15.31
C THR A 70 2.20 2.77 -14.97
N LEU A 71 1.54 2.88 -13.81
CA LEU A 71 0.96 4.13 -13.35
C LEU A 71 2.02 5.15 -12.91
N ALA A 72 3.01 4.78 -12.10
CA ALA A 72 4.12 5.67 -11.75
C ALA A 72 4.94 6.00 -12.99
N GLU A 73 5.28 5.01 -13.83
CA GLU A 73 5.94 5.23 -15.11
C GLU A 73 5.07 6.12 -16.03
N ARG A 74 3.76 5.88 -16.19
CA ARG A 74 2.87 6.74 -17.00
C ARG A 74 2.73 8.14 -16.44
N LEU A 75 2.68 8.33 -15.12
CA LEU A 75 2.64 9.67 -14.51
C LEU A 75 3.99 10.39 -14.71
N LEU A 76 5.11 9.67 -14.57
CA LEU A 76 6.46 10.18 -14.80
C LEU A 76 6.74 10.48 -16.30
N PHE A 77 6.11 9.77 -17.24
CA PHE A 77 6.25 9.99 -18.68
C PHE A 77 5.19 10.93 -19.27
N LYS A 78 4.01 11.08 -18.64
CA LYS A 78 2.99 12.08 -19.01
C LYS A 78 3.42 13.49 -18.61
N ASP A 79 4.26 13.62 -17.59
CA ASP A 79 4.77 14.89 -17.07
C ASP A 79 6.02 15.44 -17.79
N LYS A 80 6.47 14.85 -18.90
CA LYS A 80 7.48 15.53 -19.75
C LYS A 80 6.96 16.85 -20.33
N GLU A 81 5.64 17.07 -20.34
CA GLU A 81 5.03 18.35 -20.70
C GLU A 81 4.46 19.14 -19.50
N PHE A 82 4.42 18.58 -18.29
CA PHE A 82 3.93 19.30 -17.12
C PHE A 82 5.07 19.86 -16.28
N ASN A 83 5.78 20.83 -16.86
CA ASN A 83 6.59 21.78 -16.09
C ASN A 83 5.66 22.71 -15.31
N GLN A 84 4.97 22.20 -14.29
CA GLN A 84 4.53 23.07 -13.21
C GLN A 84 5.56 22.99 -12.11
N SER A 85 6.29 24.09 -11.95
CA SER A 85 7.05 24.35 -10.74
C SER A 85 6.11 24.17 -9.56
N PHE A 86 6.27 23.07 -8.82
CA PHE A 86 5.74 23.02 -7.46
C PHE A 86 6.31 24.23 -6.73
N PRO A 87 5.48 25.13 -6.19
CA PRO A 87 5.98 26.29 -5.48
C PRO A 87 6.91 25.81 -4.37
N LYS A 88 8.18 26.19 -4.43
CA LYS A 88 9.20 26.01 -3.37
C LYS A 88 8.89 26.84 -2.12
N ASN A 89 7.61 27.09 -1.84
CA ASN A 89 7.20 27.61 -0.55
C ASN A 89 7.18 26.41 0.40
N ALA A 90 8.37 26.12 0.90
CA ALA A 90 8.59 25.32 2.08
C ALA A 90 7.56 25.71 3.11
N ILE A 91 6.63 24.80 3.38
CA ILE A 91 5.72 24.88 4.50
C ILE A 91 6.61 24.96 5.76
N LYS A 92 6.85 26.18 6.25
CA LYS A 92 7.30 26.40 7.63
C LYS A 92 6.09 26.16 8.53
N GLU A 93 5.68 24.89 8.67
CA GLU A 93 4.67 24.52 9.67
C GLU A 93 5.34 23.98 10.92
N LYS A 94 5.02 24.65 12.02
CA LYS A 94 5.43 24.41 13.42
C LYS A 94 5.10 23.02 13.99
N GLY A 95 4.78 22.01 13.16
CA GLY A 95 4.42 20.66 13.58
C GLY A 95 5.39 19.56 13.19
N LEU A 96 6.36 19.82 12.29
CA LEU A 96 7.22 18.78 11.71
C LEU A 96 8.56 18.59 12.44
N ASN A 97 8.72 19.14 13.64
CA ASN A 97 10.00 19.14 14.36
C ASN A 97 10.42 17.74 14.87
N ASN A 98 9.54 16.73 14.74
CA ASN A 98 9.83 15.35 15.15
C ASN A 98 10.26 14.43 14.00
N PHE A 99 10.10 14.85 12.74
CA PHE A 99 10.50 14.04 11.57
C PHE A 99 11.99 14.16 11.25
N SER A 100 12.63 15.27 11.65
CA SER A 100 14.05 15.55 11.44
C SER A 100 15.00 14.55 12.10
N LYS A 101 14.49 13.58 12.87
CA LYS A 101 15.28 12.58 13.60
C LYS A 101 15.17 11.17 13.02
N ARG A 102 14.33 10.92 12.01
CA ARG A 102 14.13 9.58 11.43
C ARG A 102 14.38 9.59 9.93
N ASP A 103 15.33 8.77 9.48
CA ASP A 103 15.66 8.58 8.05
C ASP A 103 14.53 7.87 7.27
N SER A 104 13.57 7.29 7.99
CA SER A 104 12.45 6.53 7.43
C SER A 104 11.10 6.88 8.07
N LEU A 105 10.07 7.00 7.25
CA LEU A 105 8.69 7.26 7.62
C LEU A 105 7.79 6.08 7.22
N ASN A 106 7.13 5.45 8.20
CA ASN A 106 6.16 4.39 7.96
C ASN A 106 4.74 4.96 7.87
N ILE A 107 4.11 4.84 6.71
CA ILE A 107 2.77 5.36 6.42
C ILE A 107 1.82 4.19 6.18
N ALA A 108 0.69 4.11 6.90
CA ALA A 108 -0.39 3.17 6.56
C ALA A 108 -1.52 3.90 5.86
N VAL A 109 -2.09 3.28 4.82
CA VAL A 109 -3.23 3.78 4.06
C VAL A 109 -4.37 2.80 4.22
N LEU A 110 -5.45 3.24 4.84
CA LEU A 110 -6.63 2.42 5.10
C LEU A 110 -7.77 2.96 4.24
N LEU A 111 -7.99 2.37 3.07
CA LEU A 111 -9.00 2.81 2.12
C LEU A 111 -9.86 1.64 1.64
N PRO A 112 -11.09 1.91 1.16
CA PRO A 112 -12.01 0.87 0.72
C PRO A 112 -11.71 0.48 -0.74
N PHE A 113 -10.74 -0.41 -0.95
CA PHE A 113 -10.36 -0.88 -2.30
C PHE A 113 -11.26 -2.01 -2.82
N TYR A 114 -12.08 -2.63 -1.94
CA TYR A 114 -13.02 -3.69 -2.32
C TYR A 114 -12.37 -4.81 -3.13
N SER A 115 -11.21 -5.28 -2.67
CA SER A 115 -10.41 -6.30 -3.39
C SER A 115 -11.16 -7.62 -3.54
N SER A 116 -12.18 -7.88 -2.71
CA SER A 116 -13.11 -9.01 -2.86
C SER A 116 -14.05 -8.88 -4.07
N LYS A 117 -14.34 -7.65 -4.52
CA LYS A 117 -15.22 -7.33 -5.65
C LYS A 117 -14.46 -7.00 -6.93
N ASN A 118 -13.14 -6.89 -6.84
CA ASN A 118 -12.27 -6.58 -7.96
C ASN A 118 -11.35 -7.79 -8.19
N ASP A 119 -11.40 -8.40 -9.38
CA ASP A 119 -10.60 -9.60 -9.70
C ASP A 119 -9.08 -9.35 -9.64
N SER A 120 -8.64 -8.08 -9.63
CA SER A 120 -7.34 -7.69 -9.09
C SER A 120 -7.20 -6.18 -8.97
N LEU A 121 -6.69 -5.67 -7.85
CA LEU A 121 -6.16 -4.29 -7.76
C LEU A 121 -5.12 -3.99 -8.86
N LEU A 122 -4.39 -5.02 -9.30
CA LEU A 122 -3.46 -4.98 -10.43
C LEU A 122 -4.13 -4.64 -11.77
N SER A 123 -5.42 -4.93 -11.97
CA SER A 123 -6.11 -4.59 -13.23
C SER A 123 -6.28 -3.08 -13.38
N PHE A 124 -6.56 -2.36 -12.29
CA PHE A 124 -6.55 -0.89 -12.27
C PHE A 124 -5.17 -0.30 -12.55
N LEU A 125 -4.14 -0.93 -11.96
CA LEU A 125 -2.75 -0.53 -12.19
C LEU A 125 -2.25 -0.92 -13.59
N SER A 126 -3.01 -1.73 -14.35
CA SER A 126 -2.68 -2.15 -15.71
C SER A 126 -3.13 -1.12 -16.76
N GLU A 127 -2.68 -1.30 -18.01
CA GLU A 127 -2.77 -0.24 -19.03
C GLU A 127 -4.08 -0.15 -19.81
N SER A 128 -4.90 -1.21 -19.85
CA SER A 128 -6.07 -1.24 -20.72
C SER A 128 -7.24 -0.43 -20.13
N GLN A 129 -7.83 0.45 -20.97
CA GLN A 129 -9.06 1.17 -20.62
C GLN A 129 -10.22 0.21 -20.31
N GLN A 130 -10.27 -0.95 -20.96
CA GLN A 130 -11.22 -2.03 -20.65
C GLN A 130 -11.11 -2.54 -19.21
N ALA A 131 -9.91 -2.62 -18.63
CA ALA A 131 -9.75 -3.05 -17.24
C ALA A 131 -10.30 -2.04 -16.23
N ARG A 132 -10.59 -0.80 -16.66
CA ARG A 132 -11.21 0.21 -15.79
C ARG A 132 -12.72 0.08 -15.71
N GLU A 133 -13.40 -0.46 -16.72
CA GLU A 133 -14.86 -0.62 -16.73
C GLU A 133 -15.32 -1.76 -15.80
N ASP A 134 -14.47 -2.77 -15.59
CA ASP A 134 -14.74 -3.91 -14.71
C ASP A 134 -14.47 -3.62 -13.22
N ILE A 135 -14.05 -2.40 -12.86
CA ILE A 135 -13.73 -2.05 -11.48
C ILE A 135 -14.98 -1.66 -10.73
N TYR A 136 -15.15 -2.23 -9.54
CA TYR A 136 -16.22 -1.90 -8.64
C TYR A 136 -16.20 -0.40 -8.31
N LYS A 137 -17.30 0.29 -8.65
CA LYS A 137 -17.42 1.75 -8.65
C LYS A 137 -16.97 2.42 -7.34
N ASP A 138 -17.28 1.84 -6.19
CA ASP A 138 -16.93 2.46 -4.90
C ASP A 138 -15.42 2.42 -4.63
N SER A 139 -14.67 1.63 -5.40
CA SER A 139 -13.20 1.56 -5.33
C SER A 139 -12.54 2.78 -5.98
N TYR A 140 -13.21 3.47 -6.92
CA TYR A 140 -12.57 4.58 -7.67
C TYR A 140 -12.06 5.69 -6.75
N MET A 141 -12.80 6.04 -5.70
CA MET A 141 -12.36 7.06 -4.74
C MET A 141 -11.06 6.64 -4.04
N ALA A 142 -10.99 5.40 -3.55
CA ALA A 142 -9.81 4.86 -2.90
C ALA A 142 -8.61 4.79 -3.85
N LEU A 143 -8.88 4.37 -5.09
CA LEU A 143 -7.89 4.24 -6.14
C LEU A 143 -7.30 5.60 -6.52
N GLN A 144 -8.13 6.59 -6.90
CA GLN A 144 -7.69 7.95 -7.24
C GLN A 144 -6.88 8.60 -6.11
N TYR A 145 -7.31 8.41 -4.86
CA TYR A 145 -6.56 8.91 -3.72
C TYR A 145 -5.19 8.25 -3.61
N LEU A 146 -5.11 6.93 -3.80
CA LEU A 146 -3.85 6.21 -3.82
C LEU A 146 -2.94 6.69 -4.97
N GLU A 147 -3.49 6.99 -6.14
CA GLU A 147 -2.71 7.57 -7.26
C GLU A 147 -2.07 8.90 -6.85
N GLY A 148 -2.86 9.84 -6.32
CA GLY A 148 -2.35 11.13 -5.87
C GLY A 148 -1.32 11.00 -4.73
N LEU A 149 -1.54 10.05 -3.82
CA LEU A 149 -0.61 9.75 -2.75
C LEU A 149 0.72 9.18 -3.27
N ILE A 150 0.70 8.31 -4.28
CA ILE A 150 1.90 7.78 -4.92
C ILE A 150 2.72 8.91 -5.55
N ILE A 151 2.08 9.86 -6.23
CA ILE A 151 2.76 11.05 -6.81
C ILE A 151 3.41 11.89 -5.69
N ALA A 152 2.69 12.14 -4.61
CA ALA A 152 3.21 12.91 -3.48
C ALA A 152 4.40 12.21 -2.81
N ILE A 153 4.32 10.89 -2.64
CA ILE A 153 5.39 10.06 -2.08
C ILE A 153 6.62 10.04 -2.99
N ASP A 154 6.44 9.91 -4.30
CA ASP A 154 7.54 10.00 -5.27
C ASP A 154 8.26 11.35 -5.14
N SER A 155 7.52 12.45 -5.14
CA SER A 155 8.06 13.80 -4.95
C SER A 155 8.82 13.93 -3.61
N LEU A 156 8.24 13.42 -2.52
CA LEU A 156 8.87 13.46 -1.20
C LEU A 156 10.11 12.57 -1.11
N SER A 157 10.13 11.41 -1.77
CA SER A 157 11.28 10.50 -1.77
C SER A 157 12.52 11.12 -2.43
N LYS A 158 12.33 11.98 -3.44
CA LYS A 158 13.41 12.75 -4.12
C LYS A 158 14.11 13.74 -3.19
N THR A 159 13.52 14.05 -2.03
CA THR A 159 14.14 14.92 -1.01
C THR A 159 15.05 14.18 -0.03
N GLY A 160 15.19 12.85 -0.17
CA GLY A 160 16.05 12.01 0.66
C GLY A 160 15.34 11.31 1.82
N VAL A 161 14.03 11.52 2.01
CA VAL A 161 13.22 10.83 3.01
C VAL A 161 12.89 9.42 2.52
N THR A 162 13.20 8.38 3.30
CA THR A 162 12.75 7.01 2.99
C THR A 162 11.30 6.85 3.44
N ILE A 163 10.39 6.54 2.52
CA ILE A 163 8.98 6.31 2.85
C ILE A 163 8.69 4.82 2.68
N ASN A 164 8.12 4.21 3.72
CA ASN A 164 7.58 2.86 3.69
C ASN A 164 6.06 2.97 3.73
N LEU A 165 5.41 2.81 2.58
CA LEU A 165 3.95 2.84 2.48
C LEU A 165 3.37 1.45 2.71
N PHE A 166 2.32 1.32 3.51
CA PHE A 166 1.58 0.08 3.76
C PHE A 166 0.12 0.31 3.38
N VAL A 167 -0.35 -0.31 2.31
CA VAL A 167 -1.73 -0.14 1.83
C VAL A 167 -2.60 -1.28 2.34
N TYR A 168 -3.67 -0.97 3.06
CA TYR A 168 -4.62 -1.94 3.59
C TYR A 168 -6.03 -1.68 3.08
N ASP A 169 -6.63 -2.72 2.51
CA ASP A 169 -8.02 -2.67 2.07
C ASP A 169 -8.98 -2.83 3.25
N THR A 170 -9.80 -1.80 3.46
CA THR A 170 -10.83 -1.79 4.50
C THR A 170 -12.17 -2.35 4.03
N GLU A 171 -12.44 -2.40 2.72
CA GLU A 171 -13.75 -2.74 2.12
C GLU A 171 -14.95 -2.01 2.74
N ASN A 172 -14.73 -0.87 3.41
CA ASN A 172 -15.72 -0.22 4.29
C ASN A 172 -16.31 -1.18 5.36
N ASP A 173 -15.59 -2.23 5.71
CA ASP A 173 -15.98 -3.23 6.70
C ASP A 173 -15.25 -3.02 8.03
N SER A 174 -16.04 -2.84 9.08
CA SER A 174 -15.53 -2.68 10.44
C SER A 174 -14.86 -3.93 10.99
N ALA A 175 -15.27 -5.13 10.57
CA ALA A 175 -14.62 -6.37 10.98
C ALA A 175 -13.20 -6.44 10.39
N LYS A 176 -13.04 -6.12 9.11
CA LYS A 176 -11.74 -6.04 8.43
C LYS A 176 -10.81 -5.01 9.08
N VAL A 177 -11.33 -3.83 9.43
CA VAL A 177 -10.56 -2.81 10.17
C VAL A 177 -10.14 -3.30 11.55
N GLN A 178 -11.03 -3.98 12.28
CA GLN A 178 -10.66 -4.57 13.57
C GLN A 178 -9.60 -5.66 13.42
N GLN A 179 -9.65 -6.45 12.36
CA GLN A 179 -8.62 -7.45 12.07
C GLN A 179 -7.26 -6.78 11.83
N ILE A 180 -7.18 -5.72 11.00
CA ILE A 180 -5.95 -4.95 10.79
C ILE A 180 -5.34 -4.47 12.13
N ILE A 181 -6.19 -3.99 13.05
CA ILE A 181 -5.77 -3.56 14.39
C ILE A 181 -5.28 -4.74 15.23
N LYS A 182 -6.05 -5.84 15.29
CA LYS A 182 -5.73 -7.05 16.07
C LYS A 182 -4.43 -7.71 15.62
N ASP A 183 -4.19 -7.74 14.31
CA ASP A 183 -2.98 -8.26 13.69
C ASP A 183 -1.75 -7.36 13.92
N ARG A 184 -1.91 -6.26 14.66
CA ARG A 184 -0.85 -5.30 15.01
C ARG A 184 -0.19 -4.64 13.78
N LYS A 185 -0.87 -4.63 12.63
CA LYS A 185 -0.38 -4.03 11.37
C LYS A 185 -0.10 -2.53 11.48
N LEU A 186 -0.71 -1.85 12.47
CA LEU A 186 -0.54 -0.41 12.71
C LEU A 186 0.45 -0.08 13.85
N LYS A 187 1.06 -1.10 14.48
CA LYS A 187 1.90 -0.92 15.67
C LYS A 187 3.11 -0.02 15.40
N ASN A 188 3.78 -0.19 14.26
CA ASN A 188 5.02 0.52 13.91
C ASN A 188 4.83 1.61 12.85
N ILE A 189 3.60 2.10 12.67
CA ILE A 189 3.24 3.15 11.72
C ILE A 189 3.34 4.53 12.37
N ASP A 190 3.94 5.51 11.70
CA ASP A 190 4.03 6.90 12.19
C ASP A 190 2.83 7.74 11.71
N LEU A 191 2.36 7.52 10.49
CA LEU A 191 1.23 8.22 9.88
C LEU A 191 0.18 7.24 9.37
N ILE A 192 -1.05 7.38 9.82
CA ILE A 192 -2.20 6.62 9.34
C ILE A 192 -3.06 7.55 8.49
N ILE A 193 -3.21 7.23 7.21
CA ILE A 193 -4.10 7.90 6.27
C ILE A 193 -5.38 7.07 6.13
N GLY A 194 -6.52 7.69 6.41
CA GLY A 194 -7.81 7.03 6.56
C GLY A 194 -8.03 6.42 7.96
N PRO A 195 -9.07 5.59 8.14
CA PRO A 195 -10.15 5.29 7.20
C PRO A 195 -11.00 6.50 6.85
N VAL A 196 -11.54 6.53 5.62
CA VAL A 196 -12.38 7.65 5.13
C VAL A 196 -13.79 7.67 5.73
N PHE A 197 -14.32 6.52 6.13
CA PHE A 197 -15.66 6.42 6.70
C PHE A 197 -15.63 6.54 8.23
N THR A 198 -16.46 7.42 8.79
CA THR A 198 -16.50 7.78 10.22
C THR A 198 -16.61 6.57 11.16
N LYS A 199 -17.39 5.54 10.80
CA LYS A 199 -17.50 4.29 11.58
C LYS A 199 -16.15 3.60 11.75
N ASN A 200 -15.39 3.50 10.66
CA ASN A 200 -14.09 2.83 10.65
C ASN A 200 -13.00 3.72 11.24
N LEU A 201 -13.08 5.03 11.02
CA LEU A 201 -12.21 6.01 11.69
C LEU A 201 -12.32 5.91 13.21
N ARG A 202 -13.54 5.83 13.76
CA ARG A 202 -13.76 5.63 15.20
C ARG A 202 -13.10 4.36 15.75
N ASN A 203 -13.05 3.28 14.97
CA ASN A 203 -12.36 2.06 15.40
C ASN A 203 -10.85 2.27 15.53
N VAL A 204 -10.24 3.00 14.60
CA VAL A 204 -8.80 3.30 14.62
C VAL A 204 -8.47 4.31 15.71
N THR A 205 -9.22 5.42 15.80
CA THR A 205 -8.96 6.49 16.78
C THR A 205 -9.25 6.07 18.21
N ARG A 206 -10.16 5.13 18.46
CA ARG A 206 -10.37 4.56 19.80
C ARG A 206 -9.12 3.89 20.36
N ILE A 207 -8.28 3.31 19.51
CA ILE A 207 -7.04 2.62 19.91
C ILE A 207 -5.84 3.56 19.84
N TYR A 208 -5.71 4.32 18.75
CA TYR A 208 -4.50 5.10 18.45
C TYR A 208 -4.67 6.62 18.61
N GLY A 209 -5.89 7.13 18.83
CA GLY A 209 -6.16 8.58 18.82
C GLY A 209 -5.55 9.35 19.99
N LYS A 210 -5.10 8.67 21.05
CA LYS A 210 -4.33 9.29 22.15
C LYS A 210 -2.81 9.09 22.01
N ASN A 211 -2.34 8.40 20.97
CA ASN A 211 -0.93 8.14 20.76
C ASN A 211 -0.27 9.38 20.14
N LYS A 212 0.62 10.05 20.89
CA LYS A 212 1.32 11.25 20.43
C LYS A 212 2.38 10.99 19.36
N ASP A 213 2.81 9.75 19.21
CA ASP A 213 3.81 9.32 18.22
C ASP A 213 3.17 8.89 16.89
N LYS A 214 1.83 8.91 16.80
CA LYS A 214 1.08 8.54 15.60
C LYS A 214 0.16 9.67 15.16
N ILE A 215 0.29 10.05 13.91
CA ILE A 215 -0.62 11.03 13.28
C ILE A 215 -1.69 10.24 12.53
N ILE A 216 -2.95 10.66 12.67
CA ILE A 216 -4.08 10.06 11.93
C ILE A 216 -4.71 11.17 11.09
N VAL A 217 -4.75 11.00 9.79
CA VAL A 217 -5.36 11.93 8.83
C VAL A 217 -6.45 11.21 8.07
N SER A 218 -7.70 11.62 8.27
CA SER A 218 -8.82 11.09 7.48
C SER A 218 -9.15 12.07 6.34
N PRO A 219 -8.93 11.69 5.07
CA PRO A 219 -8.99 12.65 3.98
C PRO A 219 -10.40 13.10 3.60
N LEU A 220 -11.47 12.38 4.00
CA LEU A 220 -12.84 12.66 3.58
C LEU A 220 -13.90 12.50 4.70
N SER A 221 -13.51 12.37 5.98
CA SER A 221 -14.51 12.24 7.05
C SER A 221 -15.20 13.58 7.30
N ARG A 222 -16.50 13.62 7.02
CA ARG A 222 -17.43 14.62 7.58
C ARG A 222 -17.94 14.16 8.94
#